data_AF-A0A7W1JTZ2-F1
#
_entry.id   AF-A0A7W1JTZ2-F1
#
_cell.length_a   1.000
_cell.length_b   1.000
_cell.length_c   1.000
_cell.angle_alpha   90.00
_cell.angle_beta   90.00
_cell.angle_gamma   90.00
#
_symmetry.space_group_name_H-M   'P 1'
#
loop_
_entity.id
_entity.type
_entity.pdbx_description
1 polymer ?
#
loop_
_entity_poly.entity_id
_entity_poly.type
_entity_poly.pdbx_seq_one_letter_code
_entity_poly.pdbx_strand_id
1 'polypeptide(L)'
;LTRSGGAGTVKSGLAPADAISEAGFEVLVPGFVPPGYPASPATAALVRSGTTVGVTLVYRRPAAELDGVGLLIHQATGQDLAPPAGMGQQVVAVGAAVARWSPESHLLEWKQGDVYRSVSGPAFDLTTLLSVARSLQPGEGGS
;
A
#
# COMPACT_ATOMS: atom_id res chain seq x y z
N LEU A 1 14.71 -1.84 -12.60
CA LEU A 1 15.16 -0.62 -13.31
C LEU A 1 15.20 0.52 -12.31
N THR A 2 16.40 1.03 -11.97
CA THR A 2 16.54 2.20 -11.08
C THR A 2 16.47 3.45 -11.94
N ARG A 3 15.43 4.28 -11.76
CA ARG A 3 15.40 5.63 -12.34
C ARG A 3 15.76 6.62 -11.25
N SER A 4 16.86 7.35 -11.45
CA SER A 4 17.29 8.43 -10.57
C SER A 4 16.94 9.74 -11.25
N GLY A 5 16.01 10.49 -10.68
CA GLY A 5 15.60 11.79 -11.19
C GLY A 5 15.62 12.81 -10.07
N GLY A 6 16.62 13.70 -10.08
CA GLY A 6 16.67 15.01 -9.40
C GLY A 6 16.55 15.11 -7.88
N ALA A 7 15.69 14.33 -7.21
CA ALA A 7 15.38 14.50 -5.79
C ALA A 7 15.01 13.18 -5.06
N GLY A 8 15.02 12.03 -5.74
CA GLY A 8 14.71 10.75 -5.12
C GLY A 8 15.14 9.54 -5.95
N THR A 9 15.13 8.37 -5.31
CA THR A 9 15.38 7.07 -5.94
C THR A 9 14.12 6.23 -5.92
N VAL A 10 13.83 5.58 -7.04
CA VAL A 10 12.75 4.59 -7.16
C VAL A 10 13.37 3.27 -7.61
N LYS A 11 13.22 2.24 -6.76
CA LYS A 11 13.53 0.85 -7.08
C LYS A 11 12.21 0.12 -7.28
N SER A 12 11.88 -0.25 -8.51
CA SER A 12 10.68 -1.03 -8.84
C SER A 12 11.04 -2.45 -9.28
N GLY A 13 10.13 -3.39 -9.06
CA GLY A 13 10.34 -4.79 -9.44
C GLY A 13 11.13 -5.57 -8.39
N LEU A 14 11.20 -5.09 -7.15
CA LEU A 14 11.90 -5.77 -6.07
C LEU A 14 11.14 -7.01 -5.62
N ALA A 15 11.86 -7.98 -5.07
CA ALA A 15 11.24 -8.99 -4.24
C ALA A 15 10.64 -8.30 -3.01
N PRO A 16 9.43 -8.70 -2.55
CA PRO A 16 8.80 -8.05 -1.40
C PRO A 16 9.65 -8.06 -0.13
N ALA A 17 10.33 -9.17 0.15
CA ALA A 17 11.21 -9.29 1.31
C ALA A 17 12.34 -8.23 1.29
N ASP A 18 12.99 -8.04 0.14
CA ASP A 18 14.06 -7.03 0.00
C ASP A 18 13.52 -5.62 0.23
N ALA A 19 12.35 -5.28 -0.32
CA ALA A 19 11.75 -3.96 -0.12
C ALA A 19 11.33 -3.73 1.34
N ILE A 20 10.85 -4.77 2.04
CA ILE A 20 10.49 -4.72 3.46
C ILE A 20 11.76 -4.53 4.31
N SER A 21 12.78 -5.35 4.12
CA SER A 21 14.06 -5.25 4.86
C SER A 21 14.76 -3.92 4.60
N GLU A 22 14.74 -3.42 3.37
CA GLU A 22 15.34 -2.14 3.02
C GLU A 22 14.54 -0.92 3.49
N ALA A 23 13.27 -1.04 3.91
CA ALA A 23 12.40 0.10 4.19
C ALA A 23 12.91 0.97 5.35
N GLY A 24 13.47 0.34 6.39
CA GLY A 24 13.91 1.02 7.61
C GLY A 24 12.75 1.48 8.53
N PHE A 25 11.54 0.96 8.32
CA PHE A 25 10.39 1.09 9.22
C PHE A 25 9.53 -0.18 9.14
N GLU A 26 8.59 -0.36 10.08
CA GLU A 26 7.71 -1.52 10.10
C GLU A 26 6.71 -1.51 8.92
N VAL A 27 6.99 -2.34 7.92
CA VAL A 27 6.11 -2.58 6.78
C VAL A 27 5.13 -3.69 7.15
N LEU A 28 3.84 -3.43 6.98
CA LEU A 28 2.78 -4.40 7.22
C LEU A 28 2.37 -5.12 5.93
N VAL A 29 1.96 -6.38 6.07
CA VAL A 29 1.37 -7.22 5.04
C VAL A 29 -0.03 -7.67 5.48
N PRO A 30 -0.99 -7.87 4.57
CA PRO A 30 -2.32 -8.33 4.90
C PRO A 30 -2.33 -9.80 5.29
N GLY A 31 -2.99 -10.14 6.40
CA GLY A 31 -3.36 -11.53 6.75
C GLY A 31 -4.57 -12.05 5.98
N PHE A 32 -5.40 -11.14 5.43
CA PHE A 32 -6.51 -11.46 4.54
C PHE A 32 -6.25 -10.85 3.15
N VAL A 33 -6.26 -11.71 2.14
CA VAL A 33 -6.28 -11.29 0.73
C VAL A 33 -7.60 -11.73 0.08
N PRO A 34 -8.20 -10.92 -0.81
CA PRO A 34 -9.43 -11.31 -1.49
C PRO A 34 -9.26 -12.60 -2.32
N PRO A 35 -10.34 -13.39 -2.50
CA PRO A 35 -10.27 -14.63 -3.29
C PRO A 35 -9.65 -14.44 -4.67
N GLY A 36 -8.80 -15.39 -5.06
CA GLY A 36 -8.08 -15.37 -6.34
C GLY A 36 -6.78 -14.57 -6.35
N TYR A 37 -6.44 -13.86 -5.27
CA TYR A 37 -5.14 -13.25 -5.08
C TYR A 37 -4.20 -14.15 -4.25
N PRO A 38 -2.89 -14.15 -4.53
CA PRO A 38 -1.91 -14.86 -3.73
C PRO A 38 -1.75 -14.23 -2.35
N ALA A 39 -1.37 -15.04 -1.36
CA ALA A 39 -1.10 -14.58 0.00
C ALA A 39 0.13 -13.64 0.08
N SER A 40 1.07 -13.79 -0.85
CA SER A 40 2.28 -12.97 -0.92
C SER A 40 2.17 -11.94 -2.05
N PRO A 41 2.76 -10.73 -1.90
CA PRO A 41 2.83 -9.77 -2.99
C PRO A 41 3.64 -10.36 -4.16
N ALA A 42 3.25 -10.04 -5.39
CA ALA A 42 3.97 -10.44 -6.60
C ALA A 42 5.27 -9.63 -6.77
N THR A 43 5.25 -8.35 -6.38
CA THR A 43 6.43 -7.48 -6.43
C THR A 43 6.27 -6.33 -5.45
N ALA A 44 7.36 -5.61 -5.22
CA ALA A 44 7.37 -4.37 -4.47
C ALA A 44 8.13 -3.24 -5.19
N ALA A 45 7.84 -2.02 -4.76
CA ALA A 45 8.63 -0.85 -5.08
C ALA A 45 9.05 -0.12 -3.80
N LEU A 46 10.29 0.35 -3.77
CA LEU A 46 10.82 1.21 -2.73
C LEU A 46 11.11 2.60 -3.31
N VAL A 47 10.61 3.64 -2.65
CA VAL A 47 10.81 5.04 -3.00
C VAL A 47 11.51 5.73 -1.85
N ARG A 48 12.54 6.52 -2.15
CA ARG A 48 13.21 7.40 -1.18
C ARG A 48 13.32 8.79 -1.80
N SER A 49 12.75 9.79 -1.16
CA SER A 49 12.75 11.18 -1.65
C SER A 49 12.79 12.14 -0.48
N GLY A 50 13.86 12.91 -0.33
CA GLY A 50 14.08 13.74 0.86
C GLY A 50 13.97 12.93 2.16
N THR A 51 13.03 13.30 3.04
CA THR A 51 12.73 12.59 4.29
C THR A 51 11.69 11.49 4.14
N THR A 52 11.08 11.33 2.95
CA THR A 52 10.05 10.34 2.69
C THR A 52 10.68 9.01 2.28
N VAL A 53 10.28 7.93 2.94
CA VAL A 53 10.58 6.55 2.53
C VAL A 53 9.26 5.80 2.37
N GLY A 54 9.02 5.26 1.18
CA GLY A 54 7.76 4.60 0.83
C GLY A 54 7.98 3.20 0.27
N VAL A 55 7.15 2.26 0.69
CA VAL A 55 7.06 0.90 0.13
C VAL A 55 5.68 0.70 -0.46
N THR A 56 5.64 0.17 -1.68
CA THR A 56 4.40 -0.28 -2.32
C THR A 56 4.48 -1.78 -2.58
N LEU A 57 3.60 -2.55 -1.95
CA LEU A 57 3.41 -3.97 -2.20
C LEU A 57 2.31 -4.17 -3.25
N VAL A 58 2.57 -5.00 -4.25
CA VAL A 58 1.67 -5.22 -5.38
C VAL A 58 1.21 -6.66 -5.39
N TYR A 59 -0.08 -6.88 -5.17
CA TYR A 59 -0.75 -8.17 -5.26
C TYR A 59 -1.45 -8.29 -6.60
N ARG A 60 -1.16 -9.36 -7.35
CA ARG A 60 -1.75 -9.61 -8.67
C ARG A 60 -2.29 -11.03 -8.75
N ARG A 61 -3.39 -11.19 -9.49
CA ARG A 61 -3.88 -12.52 -9.86
C ARG A 61 -3.01 -13.08 -10.99
N PRO A 62 -2.60 -14.35 -10.95
CA PRO A 62 -1.77 -14.96 -12.00
C PRO A 62 -2.37 -14.83 -13.42
N ALA A 63 -3.70 -14.87 -13.55
CA ALA A 63 -4.38 -14.80 -14.84
C ALA A 63 -4.66 -13.37 -15.36
N ALA A 64 -4.25 -12.33 -14.63
CA ALA A 64 -4.63 -10.94 -14.90
C ALA A 64 -3.48 -10.08 -15.46
N GLU A 65 -2.50 -10.67 -16.13
CA GLU A 65 -1.36 -9.93 -16.71
C GLU A 65 -1.76 -8.77 -17.65
N LEU A 66 -3.00 -8.73 -18.13
CA LEU A 66 -3.47 -7.75 -19.11
C LEU A 66 -4.46 -6.67 -18.60
N ASP A 67 -5.21 -6.90 -17.49
CA ASP A 67 -6.44 -6.11 -17.23
C ASP A 67 -6.57 -5.43 -15.85
N GLY A 68 -5.53 -5.36 -15.01
CA GLY A 68 -5.70 -4.73 -13.70
C GLY A 68 -4.45 -4.26 -12.98
N VAL A 69 -4.57 -3.10 -12.32
CA VAL A 69 -3.57 -2.50 -11.43
C VAL A 69 -3.29 -3.38 -10.18
N GLY A 70 -4.18 -4.33 -9.89
CA GLY A 70 -4.08 -5.27 -8.76
C GLY A 70 -4.55 -4.67 -7.44
N LEU A 71 -4.26 -5.35 -6.33
CA LEU A 71 -4.38 -4.81 -4.99
C LEU A 71 -3.04 -4.19 -4.61
N LEU A 72 -3.05 -2.92 -4.27
CA LEU A 72 -1.88 -2.14 -3.90
C LEU A 72 -1.95 -1.79 -2.42
N ILE A 73 -0.85 -2.00 -1.71
CA ILE A 73 -0.67 -1.55 -0.33
C ILE A 73 0.53 -0.62 -0.31
N HIS A 74 0.31 0.67 -0.09
CA HIS A 74 1.36 1.67 -0.02
C HIS A 74 1.51 2.19 1.41
N GLN A 75 2.76 2.28 1.86
CA GLN A 75 3.13 2.67 3.22
C GLN A 75 4.31 3.62 3.15
N ALA A 76 4.26 4.75 3.85
CA ALA A 76 5.34 5.72 3.80
C ALA A 76 5.53 6.47 5.12
N THR A 77 6.78 6.67 5.52
CA THR A 77 7.16 7.65 6.55
C THR A 77 7.38 9.01 5.92
N GLY A 78 7.19 10.09 6.69
CA GLY A 78 7.38 11.45 6.19
C GLY A 78 6.37 11.85 5.10
N GLN A 79 5.23 11.16 5.03
CA GLN A 79 4.10 11.48 4.17
C GLN A 79 2.87 11.74 5.03
N ASP A 80 2.14 12.81 4.70
CA ASP A 80 0.86 13.14 5.32
C ASP A 80 -0.31 12.76 4.40
N LEU A 81 -1.50 12.67 5.00
CA LEU A 81 -2.73 12.59 4.22
C LEU A 81 -2.85 13.89 3.42
N ALA A 82 -2.93 13.76 2.09
CA ALA A 82 -3.25 14.90 1.24
C ALA A 82 -4.57 15.55 1.69
N PRO A 83 -4.79 16.86 1.49
CA PRO A 83 -6.08 17.46 1.75
C PRO A 83 -7.22 16.70 1.05
N PRO A 84 -8.42 16.62 1.65
CA PRO A 84 -9.60 16.07 0.99
C PRO A 84 -9.81 16.75 -0.37
N ALA A 85 -9.87 15.97 -1.46
CA ALA A 85 -9.91 16.50 -2.83
C ALA A 85 -11.21 16.13 -3.59
N GLY A 86 -12.05 15.26 -3.04
CA GLY A 86 -13.26 14.76 -3.71
C GLY A 86 -14.52 14.92 -2.85
N MET A 87 -15.66 15.19 -3.50
CA MET A 87 -16.95 15.42 -2.84
C MET A 87 -17.55 14.14 -2.22
N GLY A 88 -17.11 12.96 -2.67
CA GLY A 88 -17.59 11.66 -2.19
C GLY A 88 -16.76 11.01 -1.08
N GLN A 89 -15.79 11.73 -0.49
CA GLN A 89 -14.91 11.16 0.51
C GLN A 89 -15.64 10.89 1.83
N GLN A 90 -15.38 9.72 2.41
CA GLN A 90 -16.03 9.25 3.62
C GLN A 90 -15.00 9.02 4.72
N VAL A 91 -15.35 9.39 5.95
CA VAL A 91 -14.56 9.05 7.13
C VAL A 91 -15.01 7.68 7.64
N VAL A 92 -14.07 6.76 7.79
CA VAL A 92 -14.30 5.37 8.21
C VAL A 92 -13.26 4.94 9.25
N ALA A 93 -13.50 3.82 9.93
CA ALA A 93 -12.58 3.30 10.94
C ALA A 93 -11.82 2.05 10.46
N VAL A 94 -10.49 2.07 10.64
CA VAL A 94 -9.59 0.92 10.46
C VAL A 94 -8.98 0.59 11.82
N GLY A 95 -9.59 -0.35 12.53
CA GLY A 95 -9.26 -0.59 13.94
C GLY A 95 -9.52 0.68 14.76
N ALA A 96 -8.48 1.17 15.44
CA ALA A 96 -8.53 2.44 16.20
C ALA A 96 -8.20 3.68 15.35
N ALA A 97 -7.74 3.51 14.10
CA ALA A 97 -7.36 4.63 13.25
C ALA A 97 -8.57 5.20 12.49
N VAL A 98 -8.60 6.53 12.37
CA VAL A 98 -9.53 7.24 11.49
C VAL A 98 -8.94 7.24 10.07
N ALA A 99 -9.69 6.69 9.13
CA ALA A 99 -9.32 6.55 7.74
C ALA A 99 -10.25 7.33 6.82
N ARG A 100 -9.75 7.62 5.62
CA ARG A 100 -10.50 8.25 4.54
C ARG A 100 -10.70 7.26 3.41
N TRP A 101 -11.95 7.08 3.03
CA TRP A 101 -12.34 6.34 1.83
C TRP A 101 -12.63 7.32 0.69
N SER A 102 -12.00 7.11 -0.46
CA SER A 102 -12.26 7.83 -1.71
C SER A 102 -12.84 6.85 -2.74
N PRO A 103 -14.17 6.85 -2.95
CA PRO A 103 -14.81 5.91 -3.87
C PRO A 103 -14.29 5.99 -5.31
N GLU A 104 -14.04 7.21 -5.81
CA GLU A 104 -13.62 7.49 -7.19
C GLU A 104 -12.29 6.84 -7.56
N SER A 105 -11.38 6.71 -6.59
CA SER A 105 -10.05 6.13 -6.77
C SER A 105 -9.91 4.74 -6.16
N HIS A 106 -10.99 4.18 -5.60
CA HIS A 106 -10.97 2.95 -4.81
C HIS A 106 -9.82 2.93 -3.79
N LEU A 107 -9.67 4.04 -3.05
CA LEU A 107 -8.54 4.28 -2.15
C LEU A 107 -9.02 4.44 -0.71
N LEU A 108 -8.52 3.56 0.17
CA LEU A 108 -8.64 3.68 1.61
C LEU A 108 -7.29 4.11 2.17
N GLU A 109 -7.21 5.25 2.84
CA GLU A 109 -5.96 5.80 3.37
C GLU A 109 -6.08 6.33 4.81
N TRP A 110 -5.03 6.20 5.60
CA TRP A 110 -4.98 6.68 6.98
C TRP A 110 -3.54 6.92 7.43
N LYS A 111 -3.37 7.60 8.57
CA LYS A 111 -2.10 7.58 9.32
C LYS A 111 -2.24 6.70 10.55
N GLN A 112 -1.17 5.98 10.85
CA GLN A 112 -0.99 5.27 12.10
C GLN A 112 0.39 5.64 12.65
N GLY A 113 0.42 6.46 13.70
CA GLY A 113 1.64 7.17 14.09
C GLY A 113 2.17 8.01 12.92
N ASP A 114 3.46 7.87 12.63
CA ASP A 114 4.15 8.61 11.55
C ASP A 114 4.08 7.93 10.18
N VAL A 115 3.41 6.78 10.08
CA VAL A 115 3.31 6.01 8.83
C VAL A 115 1.96 6.31 8.17
N TYR A 116 2.02 6.89 6.98
CA TYR A 116 0.92 6.90 6.02
C TYR A 116 0.71 5.47 5.50
N ARG A 117 -0.54 5.03 5.45
CA ARG A 117 -0.93 3.74 4.92
C ARG A 117 -2.09 3.93 3.95
N SER A 118 -2.06 3.17 2.87
CA SER A 118 -3.19 3.08 1.95
C SER A 118 -3.34 1.70 1.35
N VAL A 119 -4.59 1.34 1.08
CA VAL A 119 -4.98 0.14 0.34
C VAL A 119 -5.83 0.60 -0.84
N SER A 120 -5.45 0.18 -2.04
CA SER A 120 -6.21 0.48 -3.26
C SER A 120 -6.41 -0.77 -4.10
N GLY A 121 -7.58 -0.88 -4.70
CA GLY A 121 -7.90 -1.97 -5.61
C GLY A 121 -9.16 -1.65 -6.41
N PRO A 122 -9.03 -1.25 -7.69
CA PRO A 122 -10.16 -0.83 -8.52
C PRO A 122 -11.27 -1.87 -8.67
N ALA A 123 -10.96 -3.16 -8.44
CA ALA A 123 -11.92 -4.25 -8.49
C ALA A 123 -12.69 -4.47 -7.17
N PHE A 124 -12.44 -3.66 -6.14
CA PHE A 124 -12.93 -3.91 -4.78
C PHE A 124 -13.70 -2.73 -4.22
N ASP A 125 -14.71 -3.06 -3.42
CA ASP A 125 -15.49 -2.11 -2.65
C ASP A 125 -14.82 -1.77 -1.31
N LEU A 126 -15.41 -0.81 -0.59
CA LEU A 126 -14.93 -0.40 0.72
C LEU A 126 -14.88 -1.57 1.72
N THR A 127 -15.89 -2.45 1.73
CA THR A 127 -15.96 -3.58 2.66
C THR A 127 -14.78 -4.52 2.50
N THR A 128 -14.43 -4.83 1.26
CA THR A 128 -13.28 -5.68 0.93
C THR A 128 -11.97 -5.01 1.33
N LEU A 129 -11.79 -3.72 1.00
CA LEU A 129 -10.57 -2.99 1.34
C LEU A 129 -10.43 -2.77 2.86
N LEU A 130 -11.52 -2.61 3.60
CA LEU A 130 -11.51 -2.61 5.06
C LEU A 130 -11.08 -3.96 5.64
N SER A 131 -11.51 -5.07 5.04
CA SER A 131 -11.11 -6.41 5.46
C SER A 131 -9.60 -6.62 5.28
N VAL A 132 -9.05 -6.18 4.14
CA VAL A 132 -7.59 -6.17 3.90
C VAL A 132 -6.88 -5.29 4.93
N ALA A 133 -7.31 -4.03 5.07
CA ALA A 133 -6.67 -3.05 5.95
C ALA A 133 -6.66 -3.47 7.42
N ARG A 134 -7.75 -4.07 7.90
CA ARG A 134 -7.86 -4.55 9.30
C ARG A 134 -7.06 -5.82 9.56
N SER A 135 -6.66 -6.54 8.52
CA SER A 135 -5.84 -7.75 8.63
C SER A 135 -4.34 -7.49 8.58
N LEU A 136 -3.92 -6.24 8.43
CA LEU A 136 -2.50 -5.89 8.32
C LEU A 136 -1.73 -6.30 9.59
N GLN A 137 -0.60 -6.97 9.38
CA GLN A 137 0.30 -7.48 10.41
C GLN A 137 1.76 -7.25 9.98
N PRO A 138 2.74 -7.25 10.91
CA PRO A 138 4.15 -7.08 10.56
C PRO A 138 4.59 -8.05 9.46
N GLY A 139 5.21 -7.52 8.41
CA GLY A 139 5.83 -8.33 7.36
C GLY A 139 7.18 -8.86 7.81
N GLU A 140 7.48 -10.11 7.49
CA GLU A 140 8.81 -10.66 7.73
C GLU A 140 9.79 -10.09 6.69
N GLY A 141 10.75 -9.28 7.16
CA GLY A 141 11.95 -8.98 6.39
C GLY A 141 12.87 -10.19 6.44
N GLY A 142 13.27 -10.72 5.29
CA GLY A 142 14.30 -11.76 5.25
C GLY A 142 15.55 -11.26 5.97
N SER A 143 16.02 -12.03 6.96
CA SER A 143 17.29 -11.80 7.66
C SER A 143 18.48 -12.20 6.78
#